data_AF-A0A7Y6X3X6-F1
#
_entry.id   AF-A0A7Y6X3X6-F1
#
_cell.length_a   1.000
_cell.length_b   1.000
_cell.length_c   1.000
_cell.angle_alpha   90.00
_cell.angle_beta   90.00
_cell.angle_gamma   90.00
#
_symmetry.space_group_name_H-M   'P 1'
#
loop_
_entity.id
_entity.type
_entity.pdbx_description
1 polymer ?
#
loop_
_entity_poly.entity_id
_entity_poly.type
_entity_poly.pdbx_seq_one_letter_code
_entity_poly.pdbx_strand_id
1 'polypeptide(L)'
;MCNPWRMRTKLPAMLESKIERLVHEYLVEQQRLVKAAVERAFSAVAPVPSVAMQRRGTRVRRSSGAVAGLAERLLEAVQACPGETMTVIAAHVGEKPRALHRPMMRLKHEGRVRSAGERNATRYFPMGGKAT
;
A
#
# COMPACT_ATOMS: atom_id res chain seq x y z
N MET A 1 -6.23 -9.33 80.71
CA MET A 1 -5.89 -7.96 80.25
C MET A 1 -4.89 -8.08 79.10
N CYS A 2 -5.26 -7.67 77.88
CA CYS A 2 -4.35 -7.73 76.72
C CYS A 2 -3.45 -6.48 76.69
N ASN A 3 -2.13 -6.67 76.69
CA ASN A 3 -1.16 -5.58 76.68
C ASN A 3 -1.21 -4.77 75.36
N PRO A 4 -1.45 -3.45 75.41
CA PRO A 4 -1.63 -2.59 74.22
C PRO A 4 -0.37 -2.51 73.33
N TRP A 5 0.80 -2.77 73.90
CA TRP A 5 2.09 -2.80 73.19
C TRP A 5 2.23 -3.96 72.20
N ARG A 6 1.52 -5.07 72.41
CA ARG A 6 1.62 -6.28 71.57
C ARG A 6 0.82 -6.18 70.26
N MET A 7 -0.07 -5.19 70.14
CA MET A 7 -0.80 -4.87 68.91
C MET A 7 0.02 -3.97 67.98
N ARG A 8 0.81 -3.04 68.56
CA ARG A 8 1.59 -2.04 67.83
C ARG A 8 2.73 -2.63 67.00
N THR A 9 3.30 -3.76 67.42
CA THR A 9 4.35 -4.48 66.67
C THR A 9 3.81 -5.36 65.54
N LYS A 10 2.51 -5.68 65.53
CA LYS A 10 1.88 -6.43 64.44
C LYS A 10 1.58 -5.57 63.22
N LEU A 11 1.35 -4.27 63.41
CA LEU A 11 1.11 -3.29 62.35
C LEU A 11 2.29 -3.15 61.37
N PRO A 12 3.55 -2.95 61.80
CA PRO A 12 4.69 -2.86 60.88
C PRO A 12 4.93 -4.19 60.15
N ALA A 13 4.91 -5.33 60.85
CA ALA A 13 5.07 -6.65 60.23
C ALA A 13 3.97 -6.96 59.20
N MET A 14 2.71 -6.58 59.49
CA MET A 14 1.59 -6.74 58.56
C MET A 14 1.73 -5.84 57.33
N LEU A 15 2.24 -4.62 57.52
CA LEU A 15 2.48 -3.68 56.42
C LEU A 15 3.63 -4.17 55.53
N GLU A 16 4.72 -4.67 56.12
CA GLU A 16 5.84 -5.29 55.40
C GLU A 16 5.35 -6.47 54.54
N SER A 17 4.61 -7.42 55.14
CA SER A 17 4.03 -8.54 54.38
C SER A 17 3.08 -8.10 53.26
N LYS A 18 2.36 -6.99 53.46
CA LYS A 18 1.48 -6.43 52.42
C LYS A 18 2.27 -5.80 51.28
N ILE A 19 3.34 -5.07 51.60
CA ILE A 19 4.24 -4.47 50.61
C ILE A 19 4.94 -5.57 49.81
N GLU A 20 5.51 -6.58 50.48
CA GLU A 20 6.16 -7.71 49.83
C GLU A 20 5.21 -8.44 48.88
N ARG A 21 3.97 -8.68 49.30
CA ARG A 21 2.95 -9.29 48.45
C ARG A 21 2.65 -8.45 47.21
N LEU A 22 2.42 -7.14 47.37
CA LEU A 22 2.13 -6.24 46.24
C LEU A 22 3.30 -6.13 45.27
N VAL A 23 4.53 -6.06 45.78
CA VAL A 23 5.74 -6.05 44.96
C VAL A 23 5.88 -7.38 44.22
N HIS A 24 5.63 -8.51 44.88
CA HIS A 24 5.70 -9.82 44.24
C HIS A 24 4.66 -9.97 43.13
N GLU A 25 3.40 -9.61 43.39
CA GLU A 25 2.32 -9.62 42.39
C GLU A 25 2.66 -8.73 41.18
N TYR A 26 3.20 -7.53 41.43
CA TYR A 26 3.64 -6.63 40.37
C TYR A 26 4.79 -7.22 39.54
N LEU A 27 5.80 -7.80 40.19
CA LEU A 27 6.94 -8.42 39.49
C LEU A 27 6.50 -9.61 38.64
N VAL A 28 5.57 -10.43 39.12
CA VAL A 28 5.00 -11.55 38.36
C VAL A 28 4.26 -11.05 37.11
N GLU A 29 3.46 -10.00 37.25
CA GLU A 29 2.74 -9.42 36.12
C GLU A 29 3.71 -8.77 35.10
N GLN A 30 4.72 -8.03 35.57
CA GLN A 30 5.76 -7.48 34.69
C GLN A 30 6.53 -8.58 33.97
N GLN A 31 6.89 -9.67 34.66
CA GLN A 31 7.57 -10.80 34.04
C GLN A 31 6.70 -11.44 32.94
N ARG A 32 5.39 -11.57 33.17
CA ARG A 32 4.44 -12.08 32.17
C ARG A 32 4.36 -11.17 30.94
N LEU A 33 4.26 -9.86 31.14
CA LEU A 33 4.21 -8.88 30.06
C LEU A 33 5.50 -8.86 29.23
N VAL A 34 6.66 -8.87 29.89
CA VAL A 34 7.97 -8.95 29.23
C VAL A 34 8.09 -10.24 28.43
N LYS A 35 7.72 -11.39 29.02
CA LYS A 35 7.73 -12.68 28.32
C LYS A 35 6.86 -12.66 27.06
N ALA A 36 5.64 -12.13 27.15
CA ALA A 36 4.74 -12.01 25.99
C ALA A 36 5.29 -11.04 24.92
N ALA A 37 5.93 -9.94 25.32
CA ALA A 37 6.54 -9.00 24.40
C ALA A 37 7.74 -9.62 23.66
N VAL A 38 8.57 -10.37 24.37
CA VAL A 38 9.70 -11.13 23.82
C VAL A 38 9.19 -12.19 22.84
N GLU A 39 8.22 -13.02 23.24
CA GLU A 39 7.61 -14.03 22.37
C GLU A 39 7.02 -13.41 21.09
N ARG A 40 6.39 -12.23 21.18
CA ARG A 40 5.88 -11.49 20.01
C ARG A 40 7.00 -10.97 19.11
N ALA A 41 8.06 -10.40 19.68
CA ALA A 41 9.19 -9.87 18.92
C ALA A 41 9.91 -11.00 18.16
N PHE A 42 10.14 -12.14 18.80
CA PHE A 42 10.77 -13.29 18.16
C PHE A 42 9.82 -14.05 17.21
N SER A 43 8.52 -14.08 17.48
CA SER A 43 7.52 -14.63 16.54
C SER A 43 7.35 -13.74 15.30
N ALA A 44 7.59 -12.42 15.39
CA ALA A 44 7.65 -11.53 14.24
C ALA A 44 8.91 -11.74 13.37
N VAL A 45 9.93 -12.41 13.90
CA VAL A 45 11.16 -12.81 13.17
C VAL A 45 11.02 -14.20 12.56
N ALA A 46 10.05 -15.00 13.00
CA ALA A 46 9.70 -16.23 12.28
C ALA A 46 9.26 -15.85 10.85
N PRO A 47 9.80 -16.49 9.80
CA PRO A 47 9.31 -16.28 8.46
C PRO A 47 7.88 -16.79 8.45
N VAL A 48 6.94 -15.88 8.62
CA VAL A 48 5.56 -16.06 8.19
C VAL A 48 5.69 -16.61 6.77
N PRO A 49 5.09 -17.77 6.41
CA PRO A 49 4.77 -18.00 5.02
C PRO A 49 3.80 -16.88 4.71
N SER A 50 4.34 -15.74 4.29
CA SER A 50 3.55 -14.65 3.81
C SER A 50 2.74 -15.33 2.72
N VAL A 51 1.44 -15.46 2.94
CA VAL A 51 0.49 -15.18 1.89
C VAL A 51 0.95 -13.81 1.43
N ALA A 52 1.86 -13.83 0.47
CA ALA A 52 2.45 -12.68 -0.10
C ALA A 52 1.24 -12.02 -0.74
N MET A 53 0.63 -11.11 0.01
CA MET A 53 0.50 -9.72 -0.40
C MET A 53 1.02 -9.65 -1.84
N GLN A 54 0.08 -9.78 -2.79
CA GLN A 54 0.28 -9.67 -4.23
C GLN A 54 0.75 -8.25 -4.56
N ARG A 55 1.90 -7.87 -4.00
CA ARG A 55 2.63 -6.62 -4.17
C ARG A 55 3.93 -6.85 -4.93
N ARG A 56 4.12 -8.04 -5.49
CA ARG A 56 4.44 -8.08 -6.91
C ARG A 56 3.11 -7.91 -7.59
N GLY A 57 2.78 -6.67 -7.94
CA GLY A 57 2.04 -6.49 -9.17
C GLY A 57 2.90 -7.18 -10.21
N THR A 58 2.61 -8.47 -10.45
CA THR A 58 2.76 -9.06 -11.77
C THR A 58 2.36 -7.91 -12.65
N ARG A 59 3.28 -7.41 -13.47
CA ARG A 59 2.95 -6.43 -14.48
C ARG A 59 1.98 -7.20 -15.37
N VAL A 60 0.71 -7.29 -14.95
CA VAL A 60 -0.33 -8.12 -15.55
C VAL A 60 -0.37 -7.52 -16.92
N ARG A 61 0.22 -8.27 -17.85
CA ARG A 61 0.30 -7.85 -19.22
C ARG A 61 -1.16 -7.75 -19.59
N ARG A 62 -1.68 -6.51 -19.69
CA ARG A 62 -3.09 -6.28 -20.02
C ARG A 62 -3.42 -7.23 -21.16
N SER A 63 -4.49 -8.00 -21.02
CA SER A 63 -4.92 -8.90 -22.08
C SER A 63 -5.06 -8.10 -23.37
N SER A 64 -4.83 -8.72 -24.53
CA SER A 64 -4.89 -8.01 -25.81
C SER A 64 -6.20 -7.23 -25.99
N GLY A 65 -7.32 -7.81 -25.54
CA GLY A 65 -8.63 -7.15 -25.52
C GLY A 65 -8.70 -5.93 -24.60
N ALA A 66 -8.11 -5.97 -23.40
CA ALA A 66 -8.06 -4.81 -22.51
C ALA A 66 -7.20 -3.66 -23.07
N VAL A 67 -6.16 -3.99 -23.86
CA VAL A 67 -5.37 -2.98 -24.59
C VAL A 67 -6.16 -2.39 -25.75
N ALA A 68 -6.96 -3.20 -26.46
CA ALA A 68 -7.83 -2.73 -27.55
C ALA A 68 -8.89 -1.75 -27.04
N GLY A 69 -9.64 -2.11 -25.98
CA GLY A 69 -10.64 -1.22 -25.40
C GLY A 69 -10.05 0.09 -24.84
N LEU A 70 -8.82 0.03 -24.34
CA LEU A 70 -8.10 1.24 -23.92
C LEU A 70 -7.61 2.08 -25.12
N ALA A 71 -7.29 1.45 -26.25
CA ALA A 71 -6.91 2.15 -27.48
C ALA A 71 -8.09 2.92 -28.09
N GLU A 72 -9.31 2.37 -28.06
CA GLU A 72 -10.49 3.09 -28.53
C GLU A 72 -10.78 4.34 -27.69
N ARG A 73 -10.82 4.21 -26.35
CA ARG A 73 -10.97 5.38 -25.46
C ARG A 73 -9.86 6.41 -25.64
N LEU A 74 -8.64 5.95 -25.90
CA LEU A 74 -7.50 6.82 -26.18
C LEU A 74 -7.69 7.58 -27.50
N LEU A 75 -8.23 6.93 -28.54
CA LEU A 75 -8.51 7.59 -29.80
C LEU A 75 -9.61 8.64 -29.64
N GLU A 76 -10.69 8.32 -28.94
CA GLU A 76 -11.77 9.28 -28.64
C GLU A 76 -11.20 10.53 -27.92
N ALA A 77 -10.33 10.33 -26.93
CA ALA A 77 -9.68 11.45 -26.24
C ALA A 77 -8.77 12.29 -27.16
N VAL A 78 -8.05 11.64 -28.09
CA VAL A 78 -7.23 12.34 -29.09
C VAL A 78 -8.09 13.10 -30.11
N GLN A 79 -9.27 12.58 -30.45
CA GLN A 79 -10.24 13.26 -31.33
C GLN A 79 -10.88 14.46 -30.63
N ALA A 80 -11.19 14.35 -29.33
CA ALA A 80 -11.75 15.43 -28.54
C ALA A 80 -10.75 16.58 -28.31
N CYS A 81 -9.45 16.25 -28.18
CA CYS A 81 -8.40 17.23 -27.90
C CYS A 81 -7.18 17.02 -28.83
N PRO A 82 -7.29 17.37 -30.13
CA PRO A 82 -6.20 17.20 -31.08
C PRO A 82 -5.06 18.19 -30.78
N GLY A 83 -3.82 17.73 -30.94
CA GLY A 83 -2.64 18.55 -30.70
C GLY A 83 -2.21 18.63 -29.24
N GLU A 84 -2.81 17.81 -28.36
CA GLU A 84 -2.48 17.77 -26.94
C GLU A 84 -1.35 16.81 -26.59
N THR A 85 -0.81 16.99 -25.39
CA THR A 85 0.23 16.12 -24.80
C THR A 85 -0.35 14.82 -24.26
N MET A 86 0.51 13.80 -24.12
CA MET A 86 0.12 12.53 -23.47
C MET A 86 -0.38 12.75 -22.03
N THR A 87 0.10 13.77 -21.32
CA THR A 87 -0.35 14.09 -19.95
C THR A 87 -1.78 14.60 -19.90
N VAL A 88 -2.15 15.48 -20.84
CA VAL A 88 -3.53 16.00 -20.94
C VAL A 88 -4.48 14.89 -21.39
N ILE A 89 -4.10 14.12 -22.41
CA ILE A 89 -4.87 12.98 -22.89
C ILE A 89 -5.05 11.92 -21.80
N ALA A 90 -4.02 11.66 -20.99
CA ALA A 90 -4.09 10.71 -19.88
C ALA A 90 -5.10 11.11 -18.81
N ALA A 91 -5.18 12.41 -18.49
CA ALA A 91 -6.18 12.93 -17.57
C ALA A 91 -7.60 12.73 -18.12
N HIS A 92 -7.80 12.95 -19.43
CA HIS A 92 -9.10 12.76 -20.07
C HIS A 92 -9.55 11.29 -20.06
N VAL A 93 -8.62 10.34 -20.25
CA VAL A 93 -8.90 8.89 -20.23
C VAL A 93 -9.00 8.32 -18.81
N GLY A 94 -8.57 9.07 -17.78
CA GLY A 94 -8.52 8.60 -16.39
C GLY A 94 -7.40 7.60 -16.12
N GLU A 95 -6.31 7.64 -16.90
CA GLU A 95 -5.22 6.68 -16.85
C GLU A 95 -3.86 7.36 -16.64
N LYS A 96 -2.83 6.58 -16.30
CA LYS A 96 -1.47 7.14 -16.18
C LYS A 96 -0.82 7.25 -17.58
N PRO A 97 -0.03 8.31 -17.88
CA PRO A 97 0.64 8.45 -19.18
C PRO A 97 1.46 7.22 -19.59
N ARG A 98 2.15 6.58 -18.64
CA ARG A 98 2.92 5.34 -18.88
C ARG A 98 2.05 4.17 -19.33
N ALA A 99 0.80 4.12 -18.89
CA ALA A 99 -0.15 3.08 -19.20
C ALA A 99 -0.70 3.22 -20.64
N LEU A 100 -0.63 4.43 -21.20
CA LEU A 100 -1.11 4.72 -22.55
C LEU A 100 -0.06 4.50 -23.64
N HIS A 101 1.20 4.27 -23.29
CA HIS A 101 2.28 4.13 -24.28
C HIS A 101 2.03 2.98 -25.27
N ARG A 102 1.66 1.79 -24.78
CA ARG A 102 1.35 0.63 -25.64
C ARG A 102 0.13 0.85 -26.56
N PRO A 103 -1.05 1.24 -26.05
CA PRO A 103 -2.19 1.52 -26.92
C PRO A 103 -1.91 2.66 -27.90
N MET A 104 -1.18 3.71 -27.50
CA MET A 104 -0.76 4.78 -28.42
C MET A 104 0.12 4.26 -29.56
N MET A 105 1.10 3.40 -29.26
CA MET A 105 1.96 2.81 -30.29
C MET A 105 1.16 1.92 -31.26
N ARG A 106 0.15 1.21 -30.76
CA ARG A 106 -0.78 0.46 -31.60
C ARG A 106 -1.57 1.38 -32.54
N LEU A 107 -2.18 2.44 -32.03
CA LEU A 107 -2.91 3.42 -32.86
C LEU A 107 -2.02 4.09 -33.91
N LYS A 108 -0.75 4.36 -33.58
CA LYS A 108 0.24 4.87 -34.54
C LYS A 108 0.55 3.84 -35.63
N HIS A 109 0.72 2.57 -35.27
CA HIS A 109 0.96 1.48 -36.23
C HIS A 109 -0.24 1.27 -37.15
N GLU A 110 -1.46 1.37 -36.61
CA GLU A 110 -2.72 1.31 -37.37
C GLU A 110 -2.98 2.58 -38.21
N GLY A 111 -2.12 3.59 -38.14
CA GLY A 111 -2.28 4.84 -38.90
C GLY A 111 -3.46 5.71 -38.45
N ARG A 112 -4.02 5.46 -37.26
CA ARG A 112 -5.17 6.19 -36.69
C ARG A 112 -4.77 7.43 -35.89
N VAL A 113 -3.52 7.51 -35.45
CA VAL A 113 -2.97 8.67 -34.72
C VAL A 113 -1.57 8.98 -35.26
N ARG A 114 -1.28 10.28 -35.44
CA ARG A 114 0.08 10.77 -35.68
C ARG A 114 0.60 11.57 -34.49
N SER A 115 1.92 11.63 -34.35
CA SER A 115 2.59 12.47 -33.34
C SER A 115 3.49 13.49 -34.00
N ALA A 116 3.51 14.73 -33.52
CA ALA A 116 4.43 15.78 -33.95
C ALA A 116 5.24 16.33 -32.76
N GLY A 117 6.48 16.73 -32.99
CA GLY A 117 7.39 17.23 -31.95
C GLY A 117 8.20 16.13 -31.27
N GLU A 118 9.05 16.53 -30.33
CA GLU A 118 10.03 15.65 -29.69
C GLU A 118 9.91 15.64 -28.16
N ARG A 119 10.21 14.49 -27.55
CA ARG A 119 10.25 14.29 -26.09
C ARG A 119 9.00 14.87 -25.41
N ASN A 120 9.17 15.89 -24.57
CA ASN A 120 8.11 16.51 -23.79
C ASN A 120 7.19 17.43 -24.62
N ALA A 121 7.62 17.83 -25.82
CA ALA A 121 6.83 18.64 -26.75
C ALA A 121 5.93 17.79 -27.66
N THR A 122 5.96 16.46 -27.55
CA THR A 122 5.15 15.57 -28.41
C THR A 122 3.66 15.88 -28.30
N ARG A 123 3.04 16.19 -29.44
CA ARG A 123 1.60 16.42 -29.61
C ARG A 123 0.97 15.32 -30.45
N TYR A 124 -0.23 14.88 -30.09
CA TYR A 124 -0.93 13.78 -30.77
C TYR A 124 -2.13 14.30 -31.57
N PHE A 125 -2.29 13.80 -32.78
CA PHE A 125 -3.37 14.20 -33.69
C PHE A 125 -4.08 12.96 -34.23
N PRO A 126 -5.42 12.98 -34.33
CA PRO A 126 -6.16 11.91 -34.98
C PRO A 126 -5.83 11.93 -36.48
N MET A 127 -5.78 10.74 -37.06
CA MET A 127 -5.72 10.54 -38.50
C MET A 127 -7.03 9.87 -38.90
N GLY A 128 -7.66 10.36 -39.98
CA GLY A 128 -8.80 9.66 -40.57
C GLY A 128 -8.32 8.28 -41.00
N GLY A 129 -8.77 7.24 -40.30
CA GLY A 129 -8.25 5.89 -40.51
C GLY A 129 -8.45 5.46 -41.96
N LYS A 130 -7.42 4.89 -42.58
CA LYS A 130 -7.67 3.96 -43.69
C LYS A 130 -8.19 2.69 -43.03
N ALA A 131 -9.48 2.43 -43.18
CA ALA A 131 -10.02 1.09 -42.96
C ALA A 131 -9.33 0.17 -43.99
N THR A 132 -8.52 -0.75 -43.49
CA THR A 132 -8.07 -1.95 -44.22
C THR A 132 -8.60 -3.15 -43.49
#